data_AF-A0A7V5EYU3-F1
#
_entry.id   AF-A0A7V5EYU3-F1
#
_cell.length_a   1.000
_cell.length_b   1.000
_cell.length_c   1.000
_cell.angle_alpha   90.00
_cell.angle_beta   90.00
_cell.angle_gamma   90.00
#
_symmetry.space_group_name_H-M   'P 1'
#
loop_
_entity.id
_entity.type
_entity.pdbx_description
1 polymer ?
#
loop_
_entity_poly.entity_id
_entity_poly.type
_entity_poly.pdbx_seq_one_letter_code
_entity_poly.pdbx_strand_id
1 'polypeptide(L)'
;MKVHLVDGTYELFRAFFGAPRRRAPDGREVGAVHGLAASLLALLAEPGVTHVAAAFDSVIESFRNRILPGYKTGEGVDPELLAQFPLAEQITRALGVVVWSMYDFEADDALATAALRY
;
A
#
# COMPACT_ATOMS: atom_id res chain seq x y z
N MET A 1 20.79 -5.44 10.64
CA MET A 1 19.61 -6.04 9.97
C MET A 1 19.27 -5.14 8.81
N LYS A 2 18.85 -5.66 7.64
CA LYS A 2 18.39 -4.81 6.52
C LYS A 2 16.88 -5.01 6.38
N VAL A 3 16.12 -3.95 6.62
CA VAL A 3 14.66 -3.94 6.48
C VAL A 3 14.30 -3.24 5.17
N HIS A 4 13.42 -3.84 4.38
CA HIS A 4 12.84 -3.21 3.20
C HIS A 4 11.48 -2.65 3.59
N LEU A 5 11.31 -1.35 3.40
CA LEU A 5 10.11 -0.63 3.77
C LEU A 5 9.38 -0.23 2.49
N VAL A 6 8.13 -0.68 2.35
CA VAL A 6 7.32 -0.49 1.15
C VAL A 6 6.19 0.48 1.46
N ASP A 7 6.07 1.53 0.64
CA ASP A 7 4.84 2.33 0.59
C ASP A 7 3.78 1.56 -0.21
N GLY A 8 2.90 0.87 0.50
CA GLY A 8 1.85 0.05 -0.09
C GLY A 8 0.77 0.87 -0.79
N THR A 9 0.48 2.08 -0.29
CA THR A 9 -0.45 3.02 -0.94
C THR A 9 0.10 3.43 -2.29
N TYR A 10 1.33 3.93 -2.31
CA TYR A 10 1.99 4.35 -3.54
C TYR A 10 2.08 3.21 -4.55
N GLU A 11 2.51 2.03 -4.12
CA GLU A 11 2.64 0.86 -4.99
C GLU A 11 1.29 0.42 -5.58
N LEU A 12 0.20 0.49 -4.82
CA LEU A 12 -1.14 0.21 -5.32
C LEU A 12 -1.57 1.23 -6.38
N PHE A 13 -1.37 2.53 -6.14
CA PHE A 13 -1.63 3.58 -7.12
C PHE A 13 -0.79 3.39 -8.39
N ARG A 14 0.51 3.13 -8.23
CA ARG A 14 1.44 2.86 -9.34
C ARG A 14 0.97 1.66 -10.17
N ALA A 15 0.53 0.59 -9.52
CA ALA A 15 -0.01 -0.58 -10.19
C ALA A 15 -1.35 -0.29 -10.90
N PHE A 16 -2.25 0.50 -10.30
CA PHE A 16 -3.54 0.84 -10.91
C PHE A 16 -3.39 1.59 -12.23
N PHE A 17 -2.46 2.55 -12.31
CA PHE A 17 -2.24 3.33 -13.52
C PHE A 17 -1.24 2.69 -14.50
N GLY A 18 -0.39 1.76 -14.04
CA GLY A 18 0.67 1.17 -14.86
C GLY A 18 0.45 -0.28 -15.30
N ALA A 19 -0.31 -1.07 -14.55
CA ALA A 19 -0.54 -2.48 -14.84
C ALA A 19 -1.78 -2.69 -15.74
N PRO A 20 -1.80 -3.78 -16.55
CA PRO A 20 -3.01 -4.14 -17.29
C PRO A 20 -4.19 -4.41 -16.35
N ARG A 21 -5.37 -3.89 -16.71
CA ARG A 21 -6.61 -4.14 -15.95
C ARG A 21 -6.93 -5.63 -15.90
N ARG A 22 -7.43 -6.08 -14.76
CA ARG A 22 -7.89 -7.47 -14.55
C ARG A 22 -9.19 -7.45 -13.77
N ARG A 23 -10.12 -8.33 -14.14
CA ARG A 23 -11.36 -8.51 -13.39
C ARG A 23 -11.39 -9.87 -12.72
N ALA A 24 -11.81 -9.89 -11.45
CA ALA A 24 -12.14 -11.12 -10.75
C ALA A 24 -13.41 -11.76 -11.34
N PRO A 25 -13.71 -13.04 -11.05
CA PRO A 25 -14.91 -13.71 -11.57
C PRO A 25 -16.23 -13.00 -11.23
N ASP A 26 -16.26 -12.25 -10.13
CA ASP A 26 -17.40 -11.43 -9.71
C ASP A 26 -17.45 -10.05 -10.38
N GLY A 27 -16.55 -9.77 -11.33
CA GLY A 27 -16.49 -8.55 -12.12
C GLY A 27 -15.69 -7.40 -11.49
N ARG A 28 -15.23 -7.52 -10.24
CA ARG A 28 -14.44 -6.46 -9.56
C ARG A 28 -13.08 -6.26 -10.25
N GLU A 29 -12.66 -5.01 -10.39
CA GLU A 29 -11.30 -4.68 -10.85
C GLU A 29 -10.29 -5.08 -9.75
N VAL A 30 -9.25 -5.81 -10.14
CA VAL A 30 -8.20 -6.34 -9.25
C VAL A 30 -6.80 -6.22 -9.87
N GLY A 31 -6.65 -5.41 -10.93
CA GLY A 31 -5.41 -5.24 -11.67
C GLY A 31 -4.32 -4.62 -10.83
N ALA A 32 -4.67 -3.62 -10.00
CA ALA A 32 -3.72 -2.96 -9.11
C ALA A 32 -3.21 -3.93 -8.04
N VAL A 33 -4.09 -4.71 -7.41
CA VAL A 33 -3.72 -5.74 -6.43
C VAL A 33 -2.80 -6.78 -7.06
N HIS A 34 -3.09 -7.22 -8.28
CA HIS A 34 -2.23 -8.17 -8.98
C HIS A 34 -0.85 -7.59 -9.28
N GLY A 35 -0.78 -6.31 -9.70
CA GLY A 35 0.49 -5.61 -9.92
C GLY A 35 1.30 -5.47 -8.63
N LEU A 36 0.67 -5.04 -7.53
CA LEU A 36 1.28 -4.95 -6.21
C LEU A 36 1.84 -6.31 -5.76
N ALA A 37 1.06 -7.38 -5.87
CA ALA A 37 1.49 -8.73 -5.49
C ALA A 37 2.70 -9.20 -6.31
N ALA A 38 2.71 -8.91 -7.62
CA ALA A 38 3.85 -9.23 -8.47
C ALA A 38 5.12 -8.47 -8.06
N SER A 39 5.00 -7.17 -7.77
CA SER A 39 6.13 -6.35 -7.27
C SER A 39 6.67 -6.88 -5.93
N LEU A 40 5.78 -7.23 -5.00
CA LEU A 40 6.17 -7.78 -3.70
C LEU A 40 6.82 -9.16 -3.82
N LEU A 41 6.29 -10.04 -4.67
CA LEU A 41 6.89 -11.35 -4.94
C LEU A 41 8.28 -11.21 -5.55
N ALA A 42 8.49 -10.25 -6.46
CA ALA A 42 9.80 -9.96 -7.02
C ALA A 42 10.78 -9.52 -5.93
N LEU A 43 10.39 -8.59 -5.06
CA LEU A 43 11.20 -8.15 -3.91
C LEU A 43 11.54 -9.32 -2.97
N LEU A 44 10.55 -10.15 -2.63
CA LEU A 44 10.75 -11.30 -1.73
C LEU A 44 11.65 -12.39 -2.33
N ALA A 45 11.75 -12.45 -3.66
CA ALA A 45 12.63 -13.38 -4.36
C ALA A 45 14.08 -12.88 -4.46
N GLU A 46 14.36 -11.61 -4.14
CA GLU A 46 15.71 -11.07 -4.21
C GLU A 46 16.63 -11.72 -3.14
N PRO A 47 17.86 -12.13 -3.52
CA PRO A 47 18.81 -12.71 -2.58
C PRO A 47 19.09 -11.80 -1.39
N GLY A 48 18.90 -12.32 -0.18
CA GLY A 48 19.19 -11.60 1.06
C GLY A 48 18.05 -10.72 1.59
N VAL A 49 16.92 -10.63 0.89
CA VAL A 49 15.70 -10.04 1.44
C VAL A 49 15.13 -10.99 2.51
N THR A 50 15.12 -10.51 3.75
CA THR A 50 14.70 -11.30 4.92
C THR A 50 13.66 -10.61 5.78
N HIS A 51 13.59 -9.28 5.72
CA HIS A 51 12.67 -8.46 6.51
C HIS A 51 12.03 -7.44 5.56
N VAL A 52 10.70 -7.52 5.44
CA VAL A 52 9.89 -6.61 4.63
C VAL A 52 8.69 -6.16 5.46
N ALA A 53 8.44 -4.86 5.46
CA ALA A 53 7.22 -4.27 5.99
C ALA A 53 6.61 -3.32 4.96
N ALA A 54 5.29 -3.21 4.96
CA ALA A 54 4.53 -2.33 4.09
C ALA A 54 3.57 -1.46 4.90
N ALA A 55 3.54 -0.16 4.62
CA ALA A 55 2.59 0.76 5.21
C ALA A 55 1.50 1.14 4.20
N PHE A 56 0.25 1.24 4.66
CA PHE A 56 -0.88 1.68 3.84
C PHE A 56 -1.61 2.80 4.57
N ASP A 57 -1.97 3.84 3.83
CA ASP A 57 -2.96 4.85 4.25
C ASP A 57 -4.35 4.19 4.19
N SER A 58 -4.73 3.50 5.25
CA SER A 58 -6.02 2.80 5.33
C SER A 58 -7.20 3.77 5.37
N VAL A 59 -6.95 5.03 5.70
CA VAL A 59 -7.82 6.17 5.46
C VAL A 59 -7.01 7.31 4.84
N ILE A 60 -7.69 8.15 4.06
CA ILE A 60 -7.03 9.21 3.28
C ILE A 60 -6.66 10.41 4.16
N GLU A 61 -7.56 10.77 5.10
CA GLU A 61 -7.36 11.88 6.02
C GLU A 61 -6.51 11.44 7.22
N SER A 62 -5.62 12.32 7.69
CA SER A 62 -4.75 12.05 8.82
C SER A 62 -4.87 13.13 9.90
N PHE A 63 -4.05 13.04 10.96
CA PHE A 63 -3.91 14.12 11.93
C PHE A 63 -3.56 15.47 11.27
N ARG A 64 -2.94 15.48 10.09
CA ARG A 64 -2.58 16.69 9.34
C ARG A 64 -3.80 17.49 8.90
N ASN A 65 -4.94 16.84 8.63
CA ASN A 65 -6.19 17.52 8.27
C ASN A 65 -6.71 18.43 9.40
N ARG A 66 -6.37 18.14 10.66
CA ARG A 66 -6.70 19.02 11.81
C ARG A 66 -5.83 20.27 11.87
N ILE A 67 -4.64 20.23 11.25
CA ILE A 67 -3.66 21.32 11.25
C ILE A 67 -3.83 22.18 10.00
N LEU A 68 -4.08 21.55 8.85
CA LEU A 68 -4.25 22.21 7.56
C LEU A 68 -5.56 21.72 6.91
N PRO A 69 -6.63 22.52 6.98
CA PRO A 69 -7.90 22.21 6.32
C PRO A 69 -7.73 22.03 4.82
N GLY A 70 -8.34 20.98 4.25
CA GLY A 70 -8.27 20.66 2.82
C GLY A 70 -7.01 19.92 2.38
N TYR A 71 -6.12 19.53 3.31
CA TYR A 71 -4.97 18.69 2.99
C TYR A 71 -5.39 17.27 2.58
N LYS A 72 -4.81 16.74 1.50
CA LYS A 72 -4.94 15.33 1.04
C LYS A 72 -6.37 14.81 1.12
N THR A 73 -7.28 15.35 0.31
CA THR A 73 -8.67 14.89 0.27
C THR A 73 -8.83 13.67 -0.64
N GLY A 74 -9.77 12.78 -0.31
CA GLY A 74 -10.12 11.63 -1.16
C GLY A 74 -10.93 11.96 -2.41
N GLU A 75 -11.15 13.24 -2.67
CA GLU A 75 -11.92 13.72 -3.83
C GLU A 75 -11.22 13.35 -5.14
N GLY A 76 -11.98 12.79 -6.08
CA GLY A 76 -11.49 12.43 -7.41
C GLY A 76 -10.72 11.11 -7.50
N VAL A 77 -10.52 10.38 -6.40
CA VAL A 77 -9.92 9.04 -6.46
C VAL A 77 -10.92 8.06 -7.08
N ASP A 78 -10.45 7.24 -8.03
CA ASP A 78 -11.27 6.26 -8.72
C ASP A 78 -11.89 5.24 -7.73
N PRO A 79 -13.21 5.03 -7.71
CA PRO A 79 -13.85 4.05 -6.84
C PRO A 79 -13.34 2.62 -7.02
N GLU A 80 -12.92 2.21 -8.22
CA GLU A 80 -12.34 0.87 -8.45
C GLU A 80 -10.94 0.75 -7.82
N LEU A 81 -10.20 1.85 -7.70
CA LEU A 81 -8.94 1.88 -6.94
C LEU A 81 -9.22 1.81 -5.43
N LEU A 82 -10.14 2.63 -4.91
CA LEU A 82 -10.50 2.62 -3.48
C LEU A 82 -10.98 1.24 -3.03
N ALA A 83 -11.78 0.56 -3.86
CA ALA A 83 -12.29 -0.78 -3.56
C ALA A 83 -11.20 -1.86 -3.45
N GLN A 84 -9.98 -1.59 -3.96
CA GLN A 84 -8.87 -2.53 -3.95
C GLN A 84 -7.99 -2.45 -2.70
N PHE A 85 -8.04 -1.37 -1.90
CA PHE A 85 -7.22 -1.20 -0.70
C PHE A 85 -7.35 -2.36 0.30
N PRO A 86 -8.57 -2.81 0.69
CA PRO A 86 -8.68 -3.92 1.64
C PRO A 86 -8.04 -5.20 1.10
N LEU A 87 -8.17 -5.46 -0.20
CA LEU A 87 -7.61 -6.64 -0.84
C LEU A 87 -6.08 -6.52 -1.00
N ALA A 88 -5.57 -5.32 -1.25
CA ALA A 88 -4.14 -5.02 -1.29
C ALA A 88 -3.47 -5.34 0.05
N GLU A 89 -4.01 -4.85 1.17
CA GLU A 89 -3.45 -5.18 2.48
C GLU A 89 -3.57 -6.67 2.81
N GLN A 90 -4.66 -7.33 2.41
CA GLN A 90 -4.86 -8.77 2.62
C GLN A 90 -3.81 -9.60 1.87
N ILE A 91 -3.59 -9.31 0.58
CA ILE A 91 -2.59 -10.06 -0.20
C ILE A 91 -1.18 -9.81 0.32
N THR A 92 -0.85 -8.58 0.72
CA THR A 92 0.45 -8.26 1.31
C THR A 92 0.70 -9.05 2.58
N ARG A 93 -0.29 -9.16 3.48
CA ARG A 93 -0.19 -10.03 4.67
C ARG A 93 -0.05 -11.51 4.30
N ALA A 94 -0.81 -11.97 3.30
CA ALA A 94 -0.77 -13.37 2.85
C ALA A 94 0.60 -13.77 2.26
N LEU A 95 1.35 -12.81 1.71
CA LEU A 95 2.74 -12.99 1.26
C LEU A 95 3.75 -13.03 2.42
N GLY A 96 3.31 -12.91 3.67
CA GLY A 96 4.16 -12.91 4.86
C GLY A 96 4.80 -11.55 5.17
N VAL A 97 4.40 -10.48 4.49
CA VAL A 97 4.90 -9.12 4.75
C VAL A 97 4.17 -8.53 5.97
N VAL A 98 4.93 -7.88 6.86
CA VAL A 98 4.35 -7.13 7.98
C VAL A 98 3.60 -5.91 7.43
N VAL A 99 2.32 -5.77 7.76
CA VAL A 99 1.49 -4.65 7.28
C VAL A 99 1.16 -3.68 8.40
N TRP A 100 1.42 -2.40 8.17
CA TRP A 100 0.99 -1.29 9.00
C TRP A 100 -0.16 -0.55 8.33
N SER A 101 -1.37 -0.77 8.84
CA SER A 101 -2.59 -0.07 8.43
C SER A 101 -2.67 1.26 9.18
N MET A 102 -2.53 2.36 8.46
CA MET A 102 -2.40 3.69 9.03
C MET A 102 -3.76 4.40 9.03
N TYR A 103 -4.27 4.72 10.23
CA TYR A 103 -5.58 5.36 10.43
C TYR A 103 -5.48 6.82 10.88
N ASP A 104 -4.60 7.11 11.85
CA ASP A 104 -4.42 8.48 12.36
C ASP A 104 -3.17 9.17 11.80
N PHE A 105 -2.22 8.37 11.33
CA PHE A 105 -0.94 8.78 10.73
C PHE A 105 -0.90 8.33 9.27
N GLU A 106 0.09 8.76 8.52
CA GLU A 106 0.28 8.37 7.13
C GLU A 106 1.33 7.26 6.97
N ALA A 107 1.31 6.58 5.83
CA ALA A 107 2.32 5.60 5.47
C ALA A 107 3.74 6.17 5.63
N ASP A 108 3.98 7.40 5.18
CA ASP A 108 5.24 8.12 5.34
C ASP A 108 5.72 8.18 6.79
N ASP A 109 4.81 8.38 7.75
CA ASP A 109 5.15 8.46 9.18
C ASP A 109 5.65 7.10 9.70
N ALA A 110 5.02 6.00 9.27
CA ALA A 110 5.45 4.65 9.61
C ALA A 110 6.80 4.31 8.98
N LEU A 111 6.99 4.65 7.70
CA LEU A 111 8.23 4.40 6.97
C LEU A 111 9.40 5.19 7.58
N ALA A 112 9.23 6.48 7.85
CA ALA A 112 10.24 7.31 8.49
C ALA A 112 10.58 6.81 9.91
N THR A 113 9.55 6.42 10.68
CA THR A 113 9.76 5.86 12.03
C THR A 113 10.53 4.54 11.98
N ALA A 114 10.21 3.67 11.04
CA ALA A 114 10.89 2.39 10.87
C ALA A 114 12.34 2.57 10.40
N ALA A 115 12.59 3.47 9.45
CA ALA A 115 13.93 3.78 8.94
C ALA A 115 14.86 4.35 10.03
N LEU A 116 14.31 5.06 11.02
CA LEU A 116 15.09 5.54 12.16
C LEU A 116 15.39 4.45 13.20
N ARG A 117 14.52 3.45 13.32
CA ARG A 117 14.59 2.42 14.38
C ARG A 117 15.35 1.17 13.97
N TYR A 118 15.38 0.83 12.69
CA TYR A 118 15.90 -0.44 12.16
C TYR A 118 16.95 -0.24 11.08
#